data_AF-A0A3N1HT86-F1
#
_entry.id   AF-A0A3N1HT86-F1
#
_cell.length_a   1.000
_cell.length_b   1.000
_cell.length_c   1.000
_cell.angle_alpha   90.00
_cell.angle_beta   90.00
_cell.angle_gamma   90.00
#
_symmetry.space_group_name_H-M   'P 1'
#
loop_
_entity.id
_entity.type
_entity.pdbx_description
1 polymer ?
#
loop_
_entity_poly.entity_id
_entity_poly.type
_entity_poly.pdbx_seq_one_letter_code
_entity_poly.pdbx_strand_id
1 'polypeptide(L)'
;MRELEVVGVRVEMPSNQPIVLLRETGSERYLPIWVGAPEASAIAFAQQGVVPPRPLTHDLMTDVIGALGRTLEQVRIVAVRDDVFYAELVLDGGVVVSARSSDAIALALRVGCSILGAEEVLDASAVGVPEEEGEAEDEVERFREFLDQVSAEDFEPTGDDGTPPGGPAEPRP
;
A
#
# COMPACT_ATOMS: atom_id res chain seq x y z
N MET A 1 2.67 -13.62 -5.78
CA MET A 1 3.39 -12.43 -5.28
C MET A 1 3.90 -11.64 -6.47
N ARG A 2 3.68 -10.33 -6.46
CA ARG A 2 4.10 -9.38 -7.50
C ARG A 2 5.03 -8.34 -6.88
N GLU A 3 6.02 -7.91 -7.62
CA GLU A 3 6.96 -6.89 -7.15
C GLU A 3 6.32 -5.50 -7.23
N LEU A 4 6.52 -4.71 -6.18
CA LEU A 4 5.94 -3.39 -6.01
C LEU A 4 7.03 -2.33 -5.83
N GLU A 5 6.85 -1.18 -6.45
CA GLU A 5 7.72 -0.02 -6.33
C GLU A 5 7.00 1.12 -5.61
N VAL A 6 7.70 1.80 -4.70
CA VAL A 6 7.17 2.98 -4.02
C VAL A 6 7.24 4.17 -4.98
N VAL A 7 6.09 4.59 -5.49
CA VAL A 7 5.95 5.78 -6.33
C VAL A 7 6.12 7.03 -5.47
N GLY A 8 5.51 7.06 -4.30
CA GLY A 8 5.75 8.10 -3.30
C GLY A 8 4.64 8.27 -2.28
N VAL A 9 4.81 9.30 -1.45
CA VAL A 9 3.86 9.70 -0.41
C VAL A 9 3.13 10.96 -0.85
N ARG A 10 1.80 10.97 -0.71
CA ARG A 10 0.91 12.10 -1.05
C ARG A 10 -0.01 12.41 0.12
N VAL A 11 -0.69 13.54 0.04
CA VAL A 11 -1.70 13.97 1.01
C VAL A 11 -2.99 14.22 0.22
N GLU A 12 -4.03 13.47 0.53
CA GLU A 12 -5.35 13.64 -0.05
C GLU A 12 -5.99 14.94 0.46
N MET A 13 -6.60 15.70 -0.44
CA MET A 13 -7.37 16.91 -0.10
C MET A 13 -8.87 16.62 -0.27
N PRO A 14 -9.76 17.09 0.62
CA PRO A 14 -9.50 18.01 1.75
C PRO A 14 -9.20 17.30 3.08
N SER A 15 -9.21 15.97 3.12
CA SER A 15 -9.08 15.16 4.35
C SER A 15 -7.72 15.33 5.05
N ASN A 16 -6.70 15.81 4.32
CA ASN A 16 -5.31 15.87 4.73
C ASN A 16 -4.75 14.51 5.17
N GLN A 17 -5.28 13.41 4.64
CA GLN A 17 -4.82 12.08 4.97
C GLN A 17 -3.64 11.66 4.07
N PRO A 18 -2.51 11.20 4.65
CA PRO A 18 -1.40 10.71 3.85
C PRO A 18 -1.69 9.37 3.17
N ILE A 19 -1.31 9.26 1.90
CA ILE A 19 -1.39 8.04 1.09
C ILE A 19 0.00 7.66 0.60
N VAL A 20 0.38 6.40 0.77
CA VAL A 20 1.55 5.80 0.14
C VAL A 20 1.08 5.09 -1.12
N LEU A 21 1.70 5.42 -2.25
CA LEU A 21 1.37 4.81 -3.53
C LEU A 21 2.45 3.81 -3.95
N LEU A 22 2.01 2.57 -4.19
CA LEU A 22 2.83 1.50 -4.73
C LEU A 22 2.38 1.21 -6.17
N ARG A 23 3.31 0.88 -7.07
CA ARG A 23 3.02 0.42 -8.44
C ARG A 23 3.53 -1.01 -8.60
N GLU A 24 2.74 -1.89 -9.21
CA GLU A 24 3.26 -3.21 -9.61
C GLU A 24 4.22 -3.08 -10.80
N THR A 25 5.43 -3.61 -10.64
CA THR A 25 6.47 -3.60 -11.67
C THR A 25 6.00 -4.31 -12.93
N GLY A 26 6.08 -3.62 -14.07
CA GLY A 26 5.67 -4.15 -15.37
C GLY A 26 4.16 -4.11 -15.63
N SER A 27 3.39 -3.37 -14.82
CA SER A 27 1.96 -3.11 -15.03
C SER A 27 1.61 -1.64 -14.74
N GLU A 28 0.37 -1.26 -15.06
CA GLU A 28 -0.25 0.02 -14.67
C GLU A 28 -1.20 -0.14 -13.47
N ARG A 29 -1.01 -1.18 -12.65
CA ARG A 29 -1.75 -1.35 -11.38
C ARG A 29 -1.06 -0.59 -10.25
N TYR A 30 -1.82 0.24 -9.58
CA TYR A 30 -1.38 1.04 -8.44
C TYR A 30 -2.13 0.62 -7.17
N LEU A 31 -1.40 0.39 -6.09
CA LEU A 31 -1.95 0.05 -4.79
C LEU A 31 -1.82 1.25 -3.84
N PRO A 32 -2.91 2.01 -3.58
CA PRO A 32 -2.93 3.06 -2.58
C PRO A 32 -3.05 2.47 -1.18
N ILE A 33 -2.28 3.00 -0.23
CA ILE A 33 -2.36 2.64 1.18
C ILE A 33 -2.39 3.92 2.03
N TRP A 34 -3.52 4.16 2.70
CA TRP A 34 -3.64 5.24 3.68
C TRP A 34 -2.80 4.93 4.92
N VAL A 35 -2.06 5.94 5.38
CA VAL A 35 -1.18 5.81 6.55
C VAL A 35 -1.26 7.04 7.43
N GLY A 36 -0.81 6.92 8.68
CA GLY A 36 -0.65 8.07 9.57
C GLY A 36 0.49 8.99 9.11
N ALA A 37 0.42 10.27 9.53
CA ALA A 37 1.47 11.25 9.23
C ALA A 37 2.89 10.84 9.69
N PRO A 38 3.08 10.21 10.87
CA PRO A 38 4.40 9.70 11.27
C PRO A 38 4.93 8.63 10.31
N GLU A 39 4.08 7.69 9.91
CA GLU A 39 4.41 6.62 8.97
C GLU A 39 4.77 7.18 7.58
N ALA A 40 3.94 8.09 7.06
CA ALA A 40 4.18 8.80 5.82
C ALA A 40 5.54 9.52 5.81
N SER A 41 5.86 10.21 6.91
CA SER A 41 7.15 10.90 7.06
C SER A 41 8.32 9.91 7.07
N ALA A 42 8.19 8.77 7.76
CA ALA A 42 9.24 7.76 7.84
C ALA A 42 9.53 7.09 6.49
N ILE A 43 8.51 6.90 5.66
CA ILE A 43 8.61 6.39 4.29
C ILE A 43 9.22 7.45 3.37
N ALA A 44 8.71 8.69 3.42
CA ALA A 44 9.21 9.79 2.58
C ALA A 44 10.71 10.07 2.83
N PHE A 45 11.15 10.08 4.09
CA PHE A 45 12.57 10.27 4.41
C PHE A 45 13.45 9.16 3.86
N ALA A 46 13.00 7.89 3.94
CA ALA A 46 13.74 6.78 3.37
C ALA A 46 13.80 6.86 1.84
N GLN A 47 12.66 7.17 1.19
CA GLN A 47 12.59 7.32 -0.26
C GLN A 47 13.52 8.44 -0.77
N GLN A 48 13.65 9.52 -0.01
CA GLN A 48 14.54 10.65 -0.31
C GLN A 48 16.02 10.38 0.05
N GLY A 49 16.34 9.23 0.65
CA GLY A 49 17.69 8.92 1.11
C GLY A 49 18.20 9.85 2.22
N VAL A 50 17.30 10.43 3.01
CA VAL A 50 17.66 11.35 4.10
C VAL A 50 18.41 10.56 5.18
N VAL A 51 19.65 10.97 5.47
CA VAL A 51 20.45 10.41 6.56
C VAL A 51 20.34 11.33 7.78
N PRO A 52 19.64 10.90 8.85
CA PRO A 52 19.46 11.70 10.04
C PRO A 52 20.75 11.74 10.89
N PRO A 53 20.97 12.77 11.72
CA PRO A 53 22.14 12.87 12.60
C PRO A 53 22.17 11.79 13.71
N ARG A 54 21.02 11.19 14.01
CA ARG A 54 20.84 10.05 14.91
C ARG A 54 19.84 9.07 14.28
N PRO A 55 19.98 7.76 14.48
CA PRO A 55 19.05 6.78 13.94
C PRO A 55 17.61 7.07 14.38
N LEU A 56 16.67 7.09 13.43
CA LEU A 56 15.23 7.08 13.69
C LEU A 56 14.78 5.66 14.02
N THR A 57 13.49 5.48 14.32
CA THR A 57 12.93 4.18 14.75
C THR A 57 13.19 3.05 13.75
N HIS A 58 12.97 3.29 12.46
CA HIS A 58 13.20 2.27 11.44
C HIS A 58 14.70 2.03 11.18
N ASP A 59 15.55 3.03 11.34
CA ASP A 59 17.02 2.86 11.26
C ASP A 59 17.51 2.01 12.45
N LEU A 60 17.02 2.30 13.66
CA LEU A 60 17.31 1.50 14.85
C LEU A 60 16.84 0.04 14.66
N MET A 61 15.67 -0.17 14.06
CA MET A 61 15.16 -1.52 13.81
C MET A 61 16.05 -2.28 12.82
N THR A 62 16.51 -1.63 11.73
CA THR A 62 17.46 -2.27 10.81
C THR A 62 18.78 -2.62 11.50
N ASP A 63 19.28 -1.74 12.36
CA ASP A 63 20.49 -1.98 13.15
C ASP A 63 20.30 -3.15 14.13
N VAL A 64 19.14 -3.25 14.79
CA VAL A 64 18.82 -4.36 15.71
C VAL A 64 18.76 -5.70 14.96
N ILE A 65 18.11 -5.74 13.80
CA ILE A 65 18.06 -6.95 12.95
C ILE A 65 19.47 -7.39 12.57
N GLY A 66 20.31 -6.44 12.11
CA GLY A 66 21.70 -6.71 11.75
C GLY A 66 22.56 -7.15 12.94
N ALA A 67 22.40 -6.51 14.11
CA ALA A 67 23.13 -6.85 15.33
C ALA A 67 22.79 -8.25 15.87
N LEU A 68 21.57 -8.74 15.58
CA LEU A 68 21.16 -10.11 15.88
C LEU A 68 21.62 -11.13 14.82
N GLY A 69 22.41 -10.70 13.83
CA GLY A 69 22.94 -11.54 12.77
C GLY A 69 21.89 -11.96 11.75
N ARG A 70 20.84 -11.16 11.57
CA ARG A 70 19.74 -11.41 10.63
C ARG A 70 19.77 -10.43 9.47
N THR A 71 19.13 -10.80 8.37
CA THR A 71 18.97 -9.98 7.17
C THR A 71 17.50 -9.97 6.77
N LEU A 72 16.96 -8.78 6.51
CA LEU A 72 15.64 -8.62 5.92
C LEU A 72 15.74 -8.83 4.41
N GLU A 73 15.26 -9.98 3.93
CA GLU A 73 15.38 -10.40 2.54
C GLU A 73 14.32 -9.76 1.64
N GLN A 74 13.10 -9.58 2.18
CA GLN A 74 11.97 -9.01 1.47
C GLN A 74 10.86 -8.65 2.46
N VAL A 75 9.93 -7.81 2.02
CA VAL A 75 8.66 -7.58 2.71
C VAL A 75 7.50 -7.99 1.83
N ARG A 76 6.42 -8.45 2.45
CA ARG A 76 5.24 -8.97 1.74
C ARG A 76 3.99 -8.31 2.28
N ILE A 77 3.18 -7.70 1.44
CA ILE A 77 1.82 -7.27 1.75
C ILE A 77 0.90 -8.44 1.40
N VAL A 78 0.37 -9.10 2.42
CA VAL A 78 -0.20 -10.46 2.29
C VAL A 78 -1.72 -10.52 2.37
N ALA A 79 -2.35 -9.51 2.95
CA ALA A 79 -3.81 -9.45 3.06
C ALA A 79 -4.29 -8.01 3.22
N VAL A 80 -5.54 -7.79 2.83
CA VAL A 80 -6.34 -6.61 3.17
C VAL A 80 -7.64 -7.11 3.79
N ARG A 81 -8.05 -6.51 4.92
CA ARG A 81 -9.32 -6.81 5.60
C ARG A 81 -9.84 -5.53 6.22
N ASP A 82 -11.07 -5.16 5.90
CA ASP A 82 -11.69 -3.92 6.39
C ASP A 82 -10.74 -2.72 6.17
N ASP A 83 -10.17 -2.61 4.96
CA ASP A 83 -9.18 -1.61 4.54
C ASP A 83 -7.86 -1.58 5.33
N VAL A 84 -7.63 -2.59 6.18
CA VAL A 84 -6.37 -2.76 6.92
C VAL A 84 -5.44 -3.71 6.16
N PHE A 85 -4.31 -3.17 5.72
CA PHE A 85 -3.25 -3.94 5.07
C PHE A 85 -2.33 -4.64 6.10
N TYR A 86 -2.19 -5.95 5.92
CA TYR A 86 -1.30 -6.79 6.70
C TYR A 86 -0.04 -7.09 5.91
N ALA A 87 1.10 -6.98 6.57
CA ALA A 87 2.38 -7.29 5.95
C ALA A 87 3.23 -8.24 6.81
N GLU A 88 4.26 -8.77 6.17
CA GLU A 88 5.24 -9.65 6.75
C GLU A 88 6.65 -9.16 6.42
N LEU A 89 7.52 -9.17 7.42
CA LEU A 89 8.96 -9.04 7.26
C LEU A 89 9.53 -10.46 7.11
N VAL A 90 10.18 -10.75 5.99
CA VAL A 90 10.78 -12.06 5.74
C VAL A 90 12.27 -11.94 5.93
N LEU A 91 12.75 -12.54 7.01
CA LEU A 91 14.16 -12.60 7.37
C LEU A 91 14.79 -13.89 6.85
N ASP A 92 16.11 -13.88 6.77
CA ASP A 92 16.92 -15.07 6.48
C ASP A 92 16.58 -16.26 7.39
N GLY A 93 16.73 -17.47 6.85
CA GLY A 93 16.38 -18.70 7.55
C GLY A 93 14.87 -18.94 7.70
N GLY A 94 14.05 -18.22 6.92
CA GLY A 94 12.60 -18.42 6.84
C GLY A 94 11.83 -17.86 8.04
N VAL A 95 12.44 -16.97 8.83
CA VAL A 95 11.76 -16.31 9.94
C VAL A 95 10.85 -15.23 9.40
N VAL A 96 9.58 -15.28 9.79
CA VAL A 96 8.55 -14.34 9.34
C VAL A 96 8.00 -13.58 10.54
N VAL A 97 7.92 -12.25 10.43
CA VAL A 97 7.39 -11.37 11.47
C VAL A 97 6.23 -10.56 10.91
N SER A 98 5.06 -10.65 11.56
CA SER A 98 3.90 -9.83 11.22
C SER A 98 4.21 -8.34 11.43
N ALA A 99 3.80 -7.50 10.49
CA ALA A 99 3.99 -6.06 10.53
C ALA A 99 2.80 -5.31 9.91
N ARG A 100 2.70 -4.01 10.20
CA ARG A 100 1.88 -3.09 9.40
C ARG A 100 2.57 -2.88 8.05
N SER A 101 1.80 -2.69 6.99
CA SER A 101 2.34 -2.40 5.65
C SER A 101 3.26 -1.19 5.63
N SER A 102 2.89 -0.12 6.35
CA SER A 102 3.69 1.11 6.44
C SER A 102 5.09 0.88 7.04
N ASP A 103 5.18 0.12 8.12
CA ASP A 103 6.47 -0.22 8.75
C ASP A 103 7.32 -1.10 7.84
N ALA A 104 6.68 -2.07 7.17
CA ALA A 104 7.35 -2.97 6.24
C ALA A 104 7.94 -2.20 5.04
N ILE A 105 7.16 -1.30 4.44
CA ILE A 105 7.62 -0.42 3.35
C ILE A 105 8.78 0.47 3.82
N ALA A 106 8.66 1.09 5.00
CA ALA A 106 9.69 1.96 5.55
C ALA A 106 11.02 1.24 5.83
N LEU A 107 10.98 -0.04 6.24
CA LEU A 107 12.17 -0.88 6.43
C LEU A 107 12.75 -1.33 5.08
N ALA A 108 11.91 -1.76 4.15
CA ALA A 108 12.35 -2.21 2.83
C ALA A 108 13.10 -1.12 2.07
N LEU A 109 12.61 0.12 2.10
CA LEU A 109 13.30 1.28 1.49
C LEU A 109 14.68 1.55 2.12
N ARG A 110 14.86 1.30 3.41
CA ARG A 110 16.14 1.54 4.11
C ARG A 110 17.17 0.45 3.84
N VAL A 111 16.72 -0.81 3.79
CA VAL A 111 17.59 -1.96 3.53
C VAL A 111 17.82 -2.17 2.03
N GLY A 112 16.91 -1.65 1.20
CA GLY A 112 16.92 -1.87 -0.25
C GLY A 112 16.46 -3.27 -0.65
N CYS A 113 15.56 -3.89 0.13
CA CYS A 113 15.00 -5.20 -0.19
C CYS A 113 13.67 -5.08 -0.96
N SER A 114 13.28 -6.15 -1.66
CA SER A 114 12.06 -6.15 -2.47
C SER A 114 10.79 -6.02 -1.63
N ILE A 115 9.84 -5.25 -2.15
CA ILE A 115 8.47 -5.13 -1.63
C ILE A 115 7.57 -5.95 -2.54
N LEU A 116 6.84 -6.92 -1.98
CA LEU A 116 5.96 -7.79 -2.75
C LEU A 116 4.50 -7.66 -2.30
N GLY A 117 3.56 -7.66 -3.23
CA GLY A 117 2.12 -7.77 -2.98
C GLY A 117 1.59 -9.17 -3.31
N ALA A 118 0.67 -9.68 -2.50
CA ALA A 118 -0.15 -10.84 -2.88
C ALA A 118 -1.07 -10.47 -4.04
N GLU A 119 -1.35 -11.42 -4.95
CA GLU A 119 -2.21 -11.15 -6.11
C GLU A 119 -3.61 -10.75 -5.62
N GLU A 120 -4.11 -11.45 -4.61
CA GLU A 120 -5.43 -11.24 -4.02
C GLU A 120 -5.56 -9.85 -3.39
N VAL A 121 -4.45 -9.26 -2.92
CA VAL A 121 -4.43 -7.88 -2.41
C VAL A 121 -4.50 -6.89 -3.56
N LEU A 122 -3.79 -7.16 -4.66
CA LEU A 122 -3.81 -6.29 -5.84
C LEU A 122 -5.16 -6.37 -6.56
N ASP A 123 -5.73 -7.56 -6.71
CA ASP A 123 -7.04 -7.73 -7.34
C ASP A 123 -8.16 -7.06 -6.52
N ALA A 124 -8.02 -6.99 -5.19
CA ALA A 124 -9.01 -6.38 -4.32
C ALA A 124 -8.89 -4.86 -4.18
N SER A 125 -7.68 -4.30 -4.22
CA SER A 125 -7.44 -2.90 -3.82
C SER A 125 -6.52 -2.13 -4.75
N ALA A 126 -5.91 -2.76 -5.76
CA ALA A 126 -5.17 -2.02 -6.77
C ALA A 126 -6.13 -1.47 -7.83
N VAL A 127 -5.79 -0.28 -8.31
CA VAL A 127 -6.51 0.41 -9.37
C VAL A 127 -5.65 0.48 -10.62
N GLY A 128 -6.26 0.18 -11.76
CA GLY A 128 -5.64 0.38 -13.07
C GLY A 128 -5.84 1.83 -13.53
N VAL A 129 -4.80 2.43 -14.10
CA VAL A 129 -4.96 3.64 -14.90
C VAL A 129 -5.50 3.23 -16.28
N PRO A 130 -6.52 3.90 -16.84
CA PRO A 130 -6.95 3.62 -18.21
C PRO A 130 -5.84 3.91 -19.21
N GLU A 131 -5.58 2.96 -20.13
CA GLU A 131 -4.70 3.12 -21.28
C GLU A 131 -5.26 4.18 -22.24
N GLU A 132 -4.98 5.46 -22.01
CA GLU A 132 -4.90 6.43 -23.10
C GLU A 132 -3.44 6.53 -23.54
N GLU A 133 -3.14 6.34 -24.83
CA GLU A 133 -1.78 6.33 -25.37
C GLU A 133 -0.99 7.59 -24.93
N GLY A 134 0.01 7.44 -24.06
CA GLY A 134 0.85 8.51 -23.54
C GLY A 134 2.15 7.99 -22.92
N GLU A 135 3.16 8.85 -22.79
CA GLU A 135 4.48 8.47 -22.24
C GLU A 135 4.38 8.17 -20.74
N ALA A 136 5.20 7.25 -20.20
CA ALA A 136 5.12 6.77 -18.82
C ALA A 136 5.24 7.86 -17.71
N GLU A 137 5.71 9.06 -18.03
CA GLU A 137 5.68 10.22 -17.12
C GLU A 137 4.26 10.82 -16.97
N ASP A 138 3.42 10.72 -18.02
CA ASP A 138 2.02 11.16 -18.02
C ASP A 138 1.11 10.23 -17.21
N GLU A 139 1.38 8.92 -17.13
CA GLU A 139 0.54 7.96 -16.40
C GLU A 139 0.43 8.28 -14.89
N VAL A 140 1.57 8.64 -14.28
CA VAL A 140 1.60 8.99 -12.85
C VAL A 140 0.88 10.33 -12.63
N GLU A 141 0.94 11.26 -13.57
CA GLU A 141 0.21 12.53 -13.49
C GLU A 141 -1.29 12.36 -13.75
N ARG A 142 -1.69 11.51 -14.68
CA ARG A 142 -3.10 11.13 -14.88
C ARG A 142 -3.68 10.39 -13.69
N PHE A 143 -2.90 9.52 -13.06
CA PHE A 143 -3.34 8.89 -11.82
C PHE A 143 -3.38 9.89 -10.65
N ARG A 144 -2.51 10.92 -10.64
CA ARG A 144 -2.65 12.06 -9.69
C ARG A 144 -3.96 12.80 -9.93
N GLU A 145 -4.30 13.11 -11.18
CA GLU A 145 -5.59 13.74 -11.52
C GLU A 145 -6.78 12.85 -11.18
N PHE A 146 -6.64 11.53 -11.33
CA PHE A 146 -7.64 10.55 -10.91
C PHE A 146 -7.83 10.55 -9.38
N LEU A 147 -6.75 10.52 -8.59
CA LEU A 147 -6.84 10.62 -7.13
C LEU A 147 -7.42 11.96 -6.66
N ASP A 148 -7.20 13.05 -7.40
CA ASP A 148 -7.83 14.34 -7.10
C ASP A 148 -9.34 14.35 -7.41
N GLN A 149 -9.82 13.42 -8.24
CA GLN A 149 -11.23 13.28 -8.63
C GLN A 149 -11.98 12.17 -7.87
N VAL A 150 -11.26 11.26 -7.23
CA VAL A 150 -11.82 10.06 -6.58
C VAL A 150 -11.57 10.15 -5.08
N SER A 151 -12.63 10.10 -4.30
CA SER A 151 -12.60 10.17 -2.84
C SER A 151 -12.43 8.78 -2.22
N ALA A 152 -11.94 8.71 -0.97
CA ALA A 152 -11.85 7.45 -0.22
C ALA A 152 -13.15 6.60 -0.21
N GLU A 153 -14.31 7.25 -0.31
CA GLU A 153 -15.63 6.60 -0.33
C GLU A 153 -15.91 5.86 -1.66
N ASP A 154 -15.25 6.25 -2.76
CA ASP A 154 -15.40 5.61 -4.08
C ASP A 154 -14.65 4.27 -4.18
N PHE A 155 -13.81 3.97 -3.18
CA PHE A 155 -13.07 2.71 -3.07
C PHE A 155 -13.78 1.70 -2.15
N GLU A 156 -14.93 2.04 -1.57
CA GLU A 156 -15.73 1.08 -0.82
C GLU A 156 -16.25 -0.02 -1.77
N PRO A 157 -16.03 -1.31 -1.46
CA PRO A 157 -16.68 -2.37 -2.22
C PRO A 157 -18.18 -2.22 -2.01
N THR A 158 -18.91 -1.85 -3.07
CA THR A 158 -20.38 -1.85 -3.05
C THR A 158 -20.87 -3.20 -2.52
N GLY A 159 -21.33 -3.20 -1.27
CA GLY A 159 -22.00 -4.33 -0.68
C GLY A 159 -23.26 -4.60 -1.49
N ASP A 160 -23.26 -5.73 -2.19
CA ASP A 160 -24.43 -6.30 -2.84
C ASP A 160 -25.51 -6.57 -1.79
N ASP A 161 -26.46 -5.64 -1.62
CA ASP A 161 -27.77 -5.97 -1.06
C ASP A 161 -28.71 -6.28 -2.23
N GLY A 162 -28.55 -7.50 -2.76
CA GLY A 162 -29.47 -8.18 -3.66
C GLY A 162 -30.87 -8.37 -3.04
N THR A 163 -31.61 -7.28 -2.87
CA THR A 163 -33.03 -7.29 -2.53
C THR A 163 -33.83 -7.32 -3.83
N PRO A 164 -34.55 -8.40 -4.18
CA PRO A 164 -35.45 -8.37 -5.33
C PRO A 164 -36.64 -7.45 -5.04
N PRO A 165 -37.16 -6.71 -6.04
CA PRO A 165 -38.28 -5.81 -5.84
C PRO A 165 -39.55 -6.60 -5.52
N GLY A 166 -40.36 -6.03 -4.63
CA GLY A 166 -41.54 -6.65 -4.04
C GLY A 166 -42.52 -7.26 -5.05
N GLY A 167 -42.92 -8.50 -4.76
CA GLY A 167 -44.16 -9.12 -5.26
C GLY A 167 -45.31 -8.89 -4.28
N PRO A 168 -46.58 -8.93 -4.74
CA PRO A 168 -47.73 -8.43 -4.00
C PRO A 168 -48.06 -9.33 -2.80
N ALA A 169 -48.52 -8.69 -1.72
CA ALA A 169 -49.01 -9.37 -0.52
C ALA A 169 -50.28 -10.17 -0.83
N GLU A 170 -50.22 -11.50 -0.69
CA GLU A 170 -51.41 -12.33 -0.56
C GLU A 170 -51.94 -12.27 0.88
N PRO A 171 -53.27 -12.25 1.08
CA PRO A 171 -53.85 -12.22 2.41
C PRO A 171 -53.85 -13.63 3.01
N ARG A 172 -53.57 -13.74 4.31
CA ARG A 172 -53.78 -14.98 5.07
C ARG A 172 -55.06 -14.90 5.91
N PRO A 173 -55.70 -16.05 6.16
CA PRO A 173 -57.07 -16.19 6.67
C PRO A 173 -57.26 -15.81 8.15
#